data_AF-A0A2U2XAI0-F1
#
_entry.id   AF-A0A2U2XAI0-F1
#
_cell.length_a   1.000
_cell.length_b   1.000
_cell.length_c   1.000
_cell.angle_alpha   90.00
_cell.angle_beta   90.00
_cell.angle_gamma   90.00
#
_symmetry.space_group_name_H-M   'P 1'
#
loop_
_entity.id
_entity.type
_entity.pdbx_description
1 polymer ?
#
loop_
_entity_poly.entity_id
_entity_poly.type
_entity_poly.pdbx_seq_one_letter_code
_entity_poly.pdbx_strand_id
1 'polypeptide(L)'
;MKKLLLILLVGLFLFSCKKERTIHITAKNAATGEGFSGLGFILRETKGYVTSTGEVQKKVYEGTLNAQGEAVFNYKLKNNRSYVLTTLVPDEELCYINNTSYTLANTDDNFKFDFLFAECAYLKFRYQNINCQGPNDHIKVKRYTNLDDYSGFLIDAEYEGCNDYTMPNFTEVPMGQWIFEWDVTKNNVTSGFSDTVFLNANEQKYYEINY
;
A
#
# COMPACT_ATOMS: atom_id res chain seq x y z
N MET A 1 -40.77 -48.93 18.90
CA MET A 1 -40.53 -48.11 17.69
C MET A 1 -40.49 -46.59 17.97
N LYS A 2 -41.34 -46.01 18.84
CA LYS A 2 -41.30 -44.56 19.17
C LYS A 2 -39.96 -44.05 19.75
N LYS A 3 -39.22 -44.88 20.49
CA LYS A 3 -37.90 -44.51 21.07
C LYS A 3 -36.75 -44.47 20.05
N LEU A 4 -36.89 -45.14 18.90
CA LEU A 4 -35.87 -45.11 17.82
C LEU A 4 -35.93 -43.79 17.03
N LEU A 5 -37.14 -43.24 16.86
CA LEU A 5 -37.37 -41.98 16.13
C LEU A 5 -36.75 -40.77 16.86
N LEU A 6 -36.74 -40.80 18.20
CA LEU A 6 -36.18 -39.73 19.03
C LEU A 6 -34.64 -39.69 18.96
N ILE A 7 -33.99 -40.85 18.90
CA ILE A 7 -32.53 -40.96 18.76
C ILE A 7 -32.08 -40.51 17.36
N LEU A 8 -32.87 -40.80 16.32
CA LEU A 8 -32.62 -40.33 14.96
C LEU A 8 -32.75 -38.79 14.85
N LEU A 9 -33.74 -38.18 15.52
CA LEU A 9 -33.94 -36.72 15.52
C LEU A 9 -32.82 -35.97 16.27
N VAL A 10 -32.30 -36.52 17.37
CA VAL A 10 -31.20 -35.90 18.13
C VAL A 10 -29.86 -36.05 17.40
N GLY A 11 -29.68 -37.12 16.61
CA GLY A 11 -28.48 -37.31 15.77
C GLY A 11 -28.36 -36.29 14.62
N LEU A 12 -29.48 -35.76 14.11
CA LEU A 12 -29.50 -34.79 13.01
C LEU A 12 -29.03 -33.38 13.41
N PHE A 13 -29.08 -33.02 14.70
CA PHE A 13 -28.59 -31.71 15.18
C PHE A 13 -27.08 -31.68 15.45
N LEU A 14 -26.38 -32.81 15.39
CA LEU A 14 -24.92 -32.89 15.61
C LEU A 14 -24.09 -32.68 14.34
N PHE A 15 -24.74 -32.55 13.17
CA PHE A 15 -24.08 -32.02 11.98
C PHE A 15 -24.03 -30.48 12.07
N SER A 16 -23.28 -29.97 13.04
CA SER A 16 -22.79 -28.59 13.01
C SER A 16 -21.97 -28.44 11.73
N CYS A 17 -22.64 -27.97 10.68
CA CYS A 17 -22.04 -27.62 9.42
C CYS A 17 -21.08 -26.46 9.71
N LYS A 18 -19.81 -26.80 9.99
CA LYS A 18 -18.76 -25.81 10.25
C LYS A 18 -18.78 -24.79 9.11
N LYS A 19 -19.12 -23.55 9.45
CA LYS A 19 -19.41 -22.45 8.51
C LYS A 19 -18.15 -22.11 7.72
N GLU A 20 -18.26 -22.13 6.40
CA GLU A 20 -17.21 -21.59 5.54
C GLU A 20 -17.16 -20.07 5.68
N ARG A 21 -15.97 -19.51 5.52
CA ARG A 21 -15.74 -18.06 5.55
C ARG A 21 -15.43 -17.60 4.13
N THR A 22 -16.05 -16.50 3.73
CA THR A 22 -15.73 -15.85 2.46
C THR A 22 -14.48 -15.00 2.66
N ILE A 23 -13.48 -15.18 1.80
CA ILE A 23 -12.29 -14.36 1.76
C ILE A 23 -12.29 -13.64 0.41
N HIS A 24 -12.31 -12.31 0.46
CA HIS A 24 -12.19 -11.41 -0.68
C HIS A 24 -10.84 -10.71 -0.63
N ILE A 25 -10.10 -10.80 -1.72
CA ILE A 25 -8.78 -10.23 -1.91
C ILE A 25 -8.86 -9.24 -3.06
N THR A 26 -8.28 -8.06 -2.88
CA THR A 26 -7.96 -7.15 -3.96
C THR A 26 -6.48 -6.81 -3.95
N ALA A 27 -5.86 -6.69 -5.12
CA ALA A 27 -4.54 -6.09 -5.28
C ALA A 27 -4.62 -5.03 -6.36
N LYS A 28 -4.32 -3.79 -6.00
CA LYS A 28 -4.49 -2.63 -6.89
C LYS A 28 -3.28 -1.72 -6.88
N ASN A 29 -3.07 -1.03 -7.99
CA ASN A 29 -2.14 0.07 -8.06
C ASN A 29 -2.71 1.22 -7.20
N ALA A 30 -1.95 1.67 -6.21
CA ALA A 30 -2.36 2.66 -5.23
C ALA A 30 -2.57 4.05 -5.87
N ALA A 31 -1.88 4.32 -6.98
CA ALA A 31 -1.98 5.58 -7.72
C ALA A 31 -3.11 5.59 -8.76
N THR A 32 -3.33 4.49 -9.48
CA THR A 32 -4.29 4.44 -10.60
C THR A 32 -5.60 3.70 -10.26
N GLY A 33 -5.58 2.85 -9.23
CA GLY A 33 -6.68 1.95 -8.89
C GLY A 33 -6.79 0.72 -9.79
N GLU A 34 -5.90 0.55 -10.77
CA GLU A 34 -5.89 -0.60 -11.68
C GLU A 34 -5.55 -1.90 -10.94
N GLY A 35 -6.16 -3.00 -11.33
CA GLY A 35 -5.96 -4.30 -10.69
C GLY A 35 -4.74 -5.06 -11.20
N PHE A 36 -4.02 -5.72 -10.30
CA PHE A 36 -2.91 -6.61 -10.67
C PHE A 36 -3.42 -7.98 -11.11
N SER A 37 -3.68 -8.13 -12.42
CA SER A 37 -4.15 -9.39 -12.99
C SER A 37 -3.13 -10.51 -12.89
N GLY A 38 -3.59 -11.72 -12.55
CA GLY A 38 -2.74 -12.92 -12.51
C GLY A 38 -1.79 -13.00 -11.31
N LEU A 39 -1.73 -11.98 -10.46
CA LEU A 39 -0.90 -11.97 -9.25
C LEU A 39 -1.30 -13.14 -8.34
N GLY A 40 -0.31 -13.89 -7.86
CA GLY A 40 -0.55 -15.03 -6.99
C GLY A 40 -0.87 -14.59 -5.55
N PHE A 41 -1.60 -15.43 -4.83
CA PHE A 41 -1.76 -15.30 -3.39
C PHE A 41 -1.74 -16.67 -2.70
N ILE A 42 -1.39 -16.66 -1.42
CA ILE A 42 -1.21 -17.87 -0.60
C ILE A 42 -1.88 -17.66 0.75
N LEU A 43 -2.73 -18.61 1.15
CA LEU A 43 -3.21 -18.74 2.52
C LEU A 43 -2.37 -19.78 3.25
N ARG A 44 -1.76 -19.37 4.37
CA ARG A 44 -0.98 -20.23 5.26
C ARG A 44 -1.72 -20.46 6.57
N GLU A 45 -1.73 -21.71 7.01
CA GLU A 45 -2.21 -22.11 8.34
C GLU A 45 -1.00 -22.25 9.27
N THR A 46 -1.06 -21.60 10.43
CA THR A 46 -0.10 -21.75 11.52
C THR A 46 -0.71 -22.54 12.66
N LYS A 47 0.04 -23.50 13.20
CA LYS A 47 -0.36 -24.21 14.42
C LYS A 47 -0.01 -23.34 15.64
N GLY A 48 -0.94 -23.20 16.59
CA GLY A 48 -0.73 -22.45 17.83
C GLY A 48 0.26 -23.07 18.84
N TYR A 49 1.22 -23.89 18.38
CA TYR A 49 2.33 -24.35 19.20
C TYR A 49 3.63 -24.17 18.42
N VAL A 50 4.63 -23.61 19.09
CA VAL A 50 5.98 -23.38 18.54
C VAL A 50 6.76 -24.68 18.67
N THR A 51 7.38 -25.13 17.58
CA THR A 51 8.33 -26.25 17.63
C THR A 51 9.73 -25.75 17.95
N SER A 52 10.68 -26.63 18.30
CA SER A 52 12.09 -26.25 18.50
C SER A 52 12.74 -25.59 17.26
N THR A 53 12.09 -25.67 16.10
CA THR A 53 12.47 -25.04 14.83
C THR A 53 11.60 -23.83 14.43
N GLY A 54 10.68 -23.38 15.30
CA GLY A 54 9.77 -22.25 15.04
C GLY A 54 8.30 -22.65 14.80
N GLU A 55 7.47 -21.68 14.41
CA GLU A 55 6.08 -21.92 14.01
C GLU A 55 6.02 -22.63 12.65
N VAL A 56 5.41 -23.82 12.61
CA VAL A 56 5.26 -24.59 11.36
C VAL A 56 4.08 -24.02 10.57
N GLN A 57 4.38 -23.16 9.60
CA GLN A 57 3.39 -22.67 8.63
C GLN A 57 3.19 -23.70 7.50
N LYS A 58 1.93 -23.97 7.15
CA LYS A 58 1.58 -24.84 6.02
C LYS A 58 0.73 -24.07 5.01
N LYS A 59 1.10 -24.13 3.72
CA LYS A 59 0.23 -23.68 2.63
C LYS A 59 -1.05 -24.52 2.59
N VAL A 60 -2.20 -23.86 2.68
CA VAL A 60 -3.51 -24.53 2.68
C VAL A 60 -4.42 -24.12 1.53
N TYR A 61 -4.15 -22.97 0.92
CA TYR A 61 -4.81 -22.51 -0.29
C TYR A 61 -3.86 -21.63 -1.10
N GLU A 62 -4.03 -21.64 -2.42
CA GLU A 62 -3.38 -20.70 -3.33
C GLU A 62 -4.29 -20.41 -4.51
N GLY A 63 -4.08 -19.26 -5.14
CA GLY A 63 -4.81 -18.87 -6.33
C GLY A 63 -4.16 -17.67 -7.00
N THR A 64 -4.84 -17.17 -8.03
CA THR A 64 -4.44 -15.97 -8.77
C THR A 64 -5.60 -14.99 -8.84
N LEU A 65 -5.27 -13.71 -8.96
CA LEU A 65 -6.25 -12.64 -9.13
C LEU A 65 -6.79 -12.59 -10.57
N ASN A 66 -8.04 -12.18 -10.72
CA ASN A 66 -8.68 -11.97 -12.02
C ASN A 66 -8.19 -10.69 -12.72
N ALA A 67 -8.76 -10.37 -13.88
CA ALA A 67 -8.42 -9.18 -14.66
C ALA A 67 -8.63 -7.84 -13.92
N GLN A 68 -9.43 -7.82 -12.86
CA GLN A 68 -9.68 -6.65 -12.02
C GLN A 68 -8.78 -6.60 -10.78
N GLY A 69 -7.84 -7.55 -10.64
CA GLY A 69 -7.00 -7.69 -9.46
C GLY A 69 -7.77 -8.22 -8.25
N GLU A 70 -8.80 -9.04 -8.46
CA GLU A 70 -9.67 -9.54 -7.39
C GLU A 70 -9.73 -11.08 -7.35
N ALA A 71 -9.91 -11.63 -6.15
CA ALA A 71 -10.24 -13.04 -5.96
C ALA A 71 -11.19 -13.22 -4.77
N VAL A 72 -12.18 -14.10 -4.93
CA VAL A 72 -13.12 -14.47 -3.87
C VAL A 72 -13.17 -15.99 -3.75
N PHE A 73 -12.98 -16.51 -2.54
CA PHE A 73 -13.08 -17.94 -2.28
C PHE A 73 -13.62 -18.21 -0.88
N ASN A 74 -14.22 -19.38 -0.71
CA ASN A 74 -14.68 -19.87 0.58
C ASN A 74 -13.62 -20.80 1.17
N TYR A 75 -13.29 -20.58 2.44
CA TYR A 75 -12.38 -21.47 3.15
C TYR A 75 -12.84 -21.70 4.59
N LYS A 76 -12.62 -22.92 5.07
CA LYS A 76 -13.07 -23.38 6.38
C LYS A 76 -11.95 -23.25 7.41
N LEU A 77 -11.98 -22.14 8.15
CA LEU A 77 -11.00 -21.88 9.21
C LEU A 77 -11.21 -22.82 10.40
N LYS A 78 -10.10 -23.28 10.99
CA LYS A 78 -10.11 -24.10 12.22
C LYS A 78 -9.93 -23.18 13.43
N ASN A 79 -10.80 -23.32 14.44
CA ASN A 79 -10.82 -22.47 15.64
C ASN A 79 -9.51 -22.45 16.46
N ASN A 80 -8.62 -23.44 16.29
CA ASN A 80 -7.34 -23.56 17.01
C ASN A 80 -6.12 -23.31 16.10
N ARG A 81 -6.32 -22.56 15.03
CA ARG A 81 -5.29 -22.19 14.05
C ARG A 81 -5.34 -20.69 13.80
N SER A 82 -4.18 -20.15 13.46
CA SER A 82 -4.05 -18.81 12.89
C SER A 82 -3.85 -18.94 11.39
N TYR A 83 -4.29 -17.94 10.64
CA TYR A 83 -4.16 -17.92 9.20
C TYR A 83 -3.55 -16.60 8.75
N VAL A 84 -2.60 -16.69 7.83
CA VAL A 84 -1.97 -15.52 7.20
C VAL A 84 -2.23 -15.61 5.70
N LEU A 85 -2.82 -14.56 5.16
CA LEU A 85 -2.95 -14.37 3.73
C LEU A 85 -1.80 -13.49 3.25
N THR A 86 -1.12 -13.92 2.20
CA THR A 86 0.02 -13.21 1.60
C THR A 86 -0.20 -13.12 0.10
N THR A 87 0.02 -11.95 -0.50
CA THR A 87 0.14 -11.80 -1.95
C THR A 87 1.58 -12.04 -2.37
N LEU A 88 1.77 -12.54 -3.59
CA LEU A 88 3.07 -12.41 -4.24
C LEU A 88 3.32 -10.93 -4.53
N VAL A 89 4.59 -10.55 -4.59
CA VAL A 89 4.97 -9.21 -5.02
C VAL A 89 4.92 -9.20 -6.55
N PRO A 90 4.31 -8.18 -7.18
CA PRO A 90 4.40 -7.97 -8.62
C PRO A 90 5.86 -7.95 -9.12
N ASP A 91 6.09 -8.31 -10.38
CA ASP A 91 7.44 -8.42 -10.97
C ASP A 91 8.02 -7.04 -11.35
N GLU A 92 7.21 -5.98 -11.26
CA GLU A 92 7.58 -4.59 -11.52
C GLU A 92 8.44 -3.98 -10.39
N GLU A 93 9.17 -2.90 -10.70
CA GLU A 93 9.92 -2.14 -9.69
C GLU A 93 8.96 -1.30 -8.85
N LEU A 94 8.79 -1.67 -7.58
CA LEU A 94 7.81 -1.06 -6.67
C LEU A 94 8.45 -0.09 -5.69
N CYS A 95 7.84 1.08 -5.59
CA CYS A 95 8.22 2.15 -4.67
C CYS A 95 7.24 2.36 -3.52
N TYR A 96 6.11 1.66 -3.56
CA TYR A 96 5.11 1.66 -2.52
C TYR A 96 4.51 0.28 -2.36
N ILE A 97 4.41 -0.18 -1.12
CA ILE A 97 3.74 -1.41 -0.72
C ILE A 97 3.05 -1.12 0.61
N ASN A 98 1.71 -1.12 0.65
CA ASN A 98 1.01 -0.87 1.91
C ASN A 98 1.18 -2.04 2.89
N ASN A 99 1.05 -3.26 2.37
CA ASN A 99 1.06 -4.52 3.09
C ASN A 99 1.41 -5.63 2.10
N THR A 100 2.06 -6.66 2.59
CA THR A 100 2.30 -7.92 1.85
C THR A 100 1.56 -9.10 2.46
N SER A 101 1.03 -8.93 3.69
CA SER A 101 0.27 -9.96 4.35
C SER A 101 -0.75 -9.43 5.36
N TYR A 102 -1.80 -10.20 5.57
CA TYR A 102 -2.80 -9.97 6.61
C TYR A 102 -3.02 -11.23 7.44
N THR A 103 -3.14 -11.06 8.75
CA THR A 103 -3.59 -12.14 9.64
C THR A 103 -5.11 -12.15 9.71
N LEU A 104 -5.73 -13.31 9.48
CA LEU A 104 -7.17 -13.47 9.61
C LEU A 104 -7.53 -13.59 11.09
N ALA A 105 -8.23 -12.59 11.62
CA ALA A 105 -8.80 -12.65 12.96
C ALA A 105 -10.02 -13.59 12.97
N ASN A 106 -10.08 -14.55 13.90
CA ASN A 106 -11.17 -15.54 13.97
C ASN A 106 -12.56 -14.96 14.33
N THR A 107 -12.70 -13.64 14.39
CA THR A 107 -13.94 -12.94 14.74
C THR A 107 -14.87 -12.68 13.56
N ASP A 108 -14.34 -12.69 12.33
CA ASP A 108 -15.08 -12.17 11.18
C ASP A 108 -15.69 -13.30 10.33
N ASP A 109 -16.91 -13.04 9.84
CA ASP A 109 -17.64 -13.98 9.00
C ASP A 109 -17.26 -13.85 7.52
N ASN A 110 -16.81 -12.67 7.10
CA ASN A 110 -16.32 -12.35 5.76
C ASN A 110 -15.07 -11.47 5.88
N PHE A 111 -13.99 -11.87 5.23
CA PHE A 111 -12.74 -11.13 5.22
C PHE A 111 -12.60 -10.35 3.91
N LYS A 112 -12.15 -9.10 4.01
CA LYS A 112 -11.74 -8.29 2.87
C LYS A 112 -10.30 -7.81 3.11
N PHE A 113 -9.44 -8.06 2.15
CA PHE A 113 -8.02 -7.70 2.20
C PHE A 113 -7.66 -6.90 0.96
N ASP A 114 -7.11 -5.71 1.16
CA ASP A 114 -6.77 -4.79 0.08
C ASP A 114 -5.24 -4.55 0.07
N PHE A 115 -4.57 -5.16 -0.89
CA PHE A 115 -3.14 -4.98 -1.14
C PHE A 115 -2.96 -3.84 -2.13
N LEU A 116 -2.11 -2.88 -1.80
CA LEU A 116 -1.85 -1.70 -2.61
C LEU A 116 -0.36 -1.61 -2.91
N PHE A 117 -0.06 -1.43 -4.19
CA PHE A 117 1.31 -1.29 -4.70
C PHE A 117 1.41 -0.05 -5.58
N ALA A 118 2.56 0.59 -5.68
CA ALA A 118 2.79 1.55 -6.74
C ALA A 118 4.19 1.34 -7.31
N GLU A 119 4.27 1.35 -8.64
CA GLU A 119 5.55 1.30 -9.35
C GLU A 119 6.38 2.55 -9.05
N CYS A 120 7.66 2.46 -9.33
CA CYS A 120 8.57 3.58 -9.23
C CYS A 120 8.40 4.58 -10.37
N ALA A 121 8.64 5.83 -10.03
CA ALA A 121 8.90 6.97 -10.90
C ALA A 121 10.12 7.72 -10.34
N TYR A 122 10.56 8.75 -11.02
CA TYR A 122 11.82 9.42 -10.69
C TYR A 122 11.66 10.94 -10.74
N LEU A 123 11.96 11.60 -9.63
CA LEU A 123 11.89 13.05 -9.50
C LEU A 123 13.27 13.68 -9.38
N LYS A 124 13.48 14.78 -10.07
CA LYS A 124 14.66 15.64 -9.92
C LYS A 124 14.21 17.09 -9.81
N PHE A 125 14.68 17.78 -8.78
CA PHE A 125 14.27 19.15 -8.50
C PHE A 125 15.35 20.17 -8.86
N ARG A 126 14.90 21.36 -9.28
CA ARG A 126 15.69 22.60 -9.28
C ARG A 126 14.92 23.72 -8.60
N TYR A 127 15.59 24.46 -7.73
CA TYR A 127 15.06 25.64 -7.06
C TYR A 127 15.94 26.82 -7.45
N GLN A 128 15.37 27.79 -8.16
CA GLN A 128 16.10 28.94 -8.67
C GLN A 128 15.40 30.24 -8.26
N ASN A 129 16.11 31.10 -7.52
CA ASN A 129 15.65 32.45 -7.25
C ASN A 129 15.95 33.34 -8.46
N ILE A 130 14.95 33.55 -9.32
CA ILE A 130 15.13 34.28 -10.59
C ILE A 130 15.11 35.81 -10.43
N ASN A 131 14.51 36.30 -9.34
CA ASN A 131 14.37 37.73 -9.05
C ASN A 131 14.91 38.02 -7.65
N CYS A 132 16.19 37.73 -7.43
CA CYS A 132 16.80 37.86 -6.12
C CYS A 132 16.84 39.32 -5.64
N GLN A 133 16.34 39.57 -4.43
CA GLN A 133 16.32 40.90 -3.81
C GLN A 133 17.38 41.05 -2.72
N GLY A 134 17.96 39.94 -2.24
CA GLY A 134 19.06 39.96 -1.29
C GLY A 134 19.24 38.62 -0.58
N PRO A 135 20.12 38.57 0.43
CA PRO A 135 20.42 37.34 1.19
C PRO A 135 19.24 36.85 2.05
N ASN A 136 18.24 37.69 2.30
CA ASN A 136 17.08 37.36 3.12
C ASN A 136 15.92 36.75 2.31
N ASP A 137 16.08 36.61 1.00
CA ASP A 137 15.12 35.85 0.20
C ASP A 137 15.14 34.40 0.67
N HIS A 138 13.99 33.76 0.78
CA HIS A 138 13.92 32.40 1.31
C HIS A 138 12.79 31.62 0.65
N ILE A 139 13.03 30.33 0.39
CA ILE A 139 12.01 29.37 -0.03
C ILE A 139 11.99 28.18 0.92
N LYS A 140 10.79 27.70 1.24
CA LYS A 140 10.57 26.42 1.93
C LYS A 140 9.57 25.59 1.16
N VAL A 141 9.95 24.36 0.81
CA VAL A 141 9.17 23.47 -0.07
C VAL A 141 8.82 22.16 0.64
N LYS A 142 7.53 21.89 0.74
CA LYS A 142 6.94 20.61 1.16
C LYS A 142 6.61 19.76 -0.07
N ARG A 143 6.87 18.46 0.04
CA ARG A 143 6.68 17.49 -1.06
C ARG A 143 6.04 16.25 -0.50
N TYR A 144 4.84 15.92 -0.98
CA TYR A 144 4.12 14.75 -0.49
C TYR A 144 3.24 14.15 -1.57
N THR A 145 2.78 12.93 -1.34
CA THR A 145 1.88 12.18 -2.21
C THR A 145 0.59 11.88 -1.46
N ASN A 146 -0.47 11.50 -2.17
CA ASN A 146 -1.73 11.06 -1.57
C ASN A 146 -1.74 9.58 -1.14
N LEU A 147 -0.61 8.89 -1.30
CA LEU A 147 -0.46 7.50 -0.86
C LEU A 147 -0.34 7.44 0.67
N ASP A 148 -1.26 6.72 1.30
CA ASP A 148 -1.31 6.53 2.75
C ASP A 148 0.02 5.99 3.29
N ASP A 149 0.49 6.58 4.39
CA ASP A 149 1.71 6.22 5.13
C ASP A 149 3.04 6.32 4.33
N TYR A 150 3.04 6.89 3.13
CA TYR A 150 4.28 7.16 2.41
C TYR A 150 5.04 8.38 2.97
N SER A 151 6.34 8.20 3.25
CA SER A 151 7.19 9.20 3.92
C SER A 151 8.52 9.47 3.20
N GLY A 152 8.51 9.54 1.86
CA GLY A 152 9.74 9.71 1.07
C GLY A 152 10.50 11.03 1.26
N PHE A 153 9.80 12.15 1.43
CA PHE A 153 10.41 13.47 1.67
C PHE A 153 9.98 14.04 3.02
N LEU A 154 10.58 13.54 4.10
CA LEU A 154 10.29 13.99 5.47
C LEU A 154 10.82 15.37 5.82
N ILE A 155 11.83 15.85 5.08
CA ILE A 155 12.49 17.12 5.33
C ILE A 155 12.11 18.10 4.22
N ASP A 156 11.58 19.25 4.62
CA ASP A 156 11.28 20.35 3.72
C ASP A 156 12.58 20.84 3.06
N ALA A 157 12.53 21.14 1.77
CA ALA A 157 13.68 21.76 1.11
C ALA A 157 13.67 23.26 1.42
N GLU A 158 14.75 23.75 2.02
CA GLU A 158 14.89 25.15 2.43
C GLU A 158 16.14 25.76 1.81
N TYR A 159 16.01 26.94 1.21
CA TYR A 159 17.12 27.68 0.61
C TYR A 159 17.00 29.17 0.86
N GLU A 160 18.13 29.83 1.06
CA GLU A 160 18.24 31.27 1.32
C GLU A 160 19.02 32.00 0.22
N GLY A 161 18.73 33.30 0.07
CA GLY A 161 19.40 34.21 -0.84
C GLY A 161 19.17 33.91 -2.32
N CYS A 162 20.17 34.28 -3.13
CA CYS A 162 20.18 34.11 -4.58
C CYS A 162 20.58 32.68 -4.98
N ASN A 163 19.87 31.68 -4.45
CA ASN A 163 20.21 30.29 -4.64
C ASN A 163 19.74 29.75 -6.00
N ASP A 164 20.57 28.90 -6.62
CA ASP A 164 20.24 28.04 -7.77
C ASP A 164 20.75 26.63 -7.45
N TYR A 165 19.88 25.85 -6.83
CA TYR A 165 20.20 24.47 -6.47
C TYR A 165 19.49 23.52 -7.42
N THR A 166 20.28 22.64 -8.04
CA THR A 166 19.77 21.49 -8.79
C THR A 166 20.22 20.22 -8.09
N MET A 167 19.29 19.31 -7.82
CA MET A 167 19.64 17.99 -7.29
C MET A 167 20.61 17.29 -8.25
N PRO A 168 21.62 16.55 -7.75
CA PRO A 168 22.58 15.90 -8.63
C PRO A 168 21.93 14.76 -9.44
N ASN A 169 21.13 13.95 -8.75
CA ASN A 169 20.52 12.73 -9.29
C ASN A 169 19.00 12.81 -9.23
N PHE A 170 18.35 11.94 -10.00
CA PHE A 170 16.95 11.62 -9.76
C PHE A 170 16.82 10.82 -8.46
N THR A 171 15.74 11.10 -7.73
CA THR A 171 15.31 10.32 -6.58
C THR A 171 14.13 9.46 -7.00
N GLU A 172 14.22 8.19 -6.66
CA GLU A 172 13.16 7.22 -6.83
C GLU A 172 12.00 7.51 -5.87
N VAL A 173 10.78 7.51 -6.42
CA VAL A 173 9.53 7.85 -5.73
C VAL A 173 8.39 6.99 -6.28
N PRO A 174 7.31 6.75 -5.54
CA PRO A 174 6.14 6.11 -6.12
C PRO A 174 5.54 6.97 -7.22
N MET A 175 5.11 6.30 -8.29
CA MET A 175 4.22 6.88 -9.29
C MET A 175 2.93 7.39 -8.64
N GLY A 176 2.20 8.25 -9.36
CA GLY A 176 0.94 8.82 -8.92
C GLY A 176 0.99 10.31 -8.66
N GLN A 177 0.02 10.79 -7.88
CA GLN A 177 -0.14 12.21 -7.64
C GLN A 177 0.87 12.70 -6.60
N TRP A 178 1.57 13.78 -6.95
CA TRP A 178 2.53 14.48 -6.13
C TRP A 178 2.09 15.93 -5.95
N ILE A 179 2.11 16.38 -4.71
CA ILE A 179 1.72 17.73 -4.31
C ILE A 179 2.96 18.45 -3.80
N PHE A 180 3.16 19.65 -4.32
CA PHE A 180 4.24 20.54 -3.92
C PHE A 180 3.63 21.81 -3.37
N GLU A 181 4.00 22.17 -2.14
CA GLU A 181 3.60 23.42 -1.52
C GLU A 181 4.86 24.18 -1.16
N TRP A 182 4.91 25.48 -1.44
CA TRP A 182 6.06 26.27 -1.05
C TRP A 182 5.71 27.69 -0.65
N ASP A 183 6.45 28.18 0.33
CA ASP A 183 6.40 29.56 0.80
C ASP A 183 7.65 30.29 0.33
N VAL A 184 7.46 31.45 -0.28
CA VAL A 184 8.54 32.35 -0.73
C VAL A 184 8.49 33.63 0.08
N THR A 185 9.57 33.93 0.79
CA THR A 185 9.75 35.19 1.51
C THR A 185 10.69 36.10 0.71
N LYS A 186 10.21 37.28 0.32
CA LYS A 186 10.99 38.33 -0.36
C LYS A 186 10.66 39.68 0.26
N ASN A 187 11.68 40.49 0.59
CA ASN A 187 11.49 41.77 1.30
C ASN A 187 10.57 41.67 2.55
N ASN A 188 10.71 40.61 3.34
CA ASN A 188 9.88 40.30 4.51
C ASN A 188 8.38 40.06 4.22
N VAL A 189 8.01 39.81 2.96
CA VAL A 189 6.67 39.40 2.56
C VAL A 189 6.70 37.94 2.14
N THR A 190 5.88 37.10 2.79
CA THR A 190 5.75 35.67 2.47
C THR A 190 4.51 35.44 1.60
N SER A 191 4.69 34.72 0.50
CA SER A 191 3.62 34.26 -0.39
C SER A 191 3.66 32.73 -0.52
N GLY A 192 2.51 32.09 -0.39
CA GLY A 192 2.36 30.64 -0.52
C GLY A 192 1.87 30.23 -1.90
N PHE A 193 2.37 29.10 -2.39
CA PHE A 193 2.06 28.53 -3.69
C PHE A 193 1.87 27.03 -3.57
N SER A 194 1.15 26.44 -4.52
CA SER A 194 1.04 25.00 -4.65
C SER A 194 0.93 24.57 -6.11
N ASP A 195 1.39 23.35 -6.39
CA ASP A 195 1.21 22.67 -7.65
C ASP A 195 0.97 21.17 -7.42
N THR A 196 0.37 20.51 -8.41
CA THR A 196 0.12 19.08 -8.39
C THR A 196 0.50 18.47 -9.73
N VAL A 197 1.33 17.43 -9.68
CA VAL A 197 1.75 16.67 -10.86
C VAL A 197 1.36 15.21 -10.71
N PHE A 198 1.08 14.53 -11.82
CA PHE A 198 0.93 13.09 -11.86
C PHE A 198 2.16 12.48 -12.52
N LEU A 199 2.78 11.50 -11.86
CA LEU A 199 3.92 10.74 -12.38
C LEU A 199 3.45 9.38 -12.87
N ASN A 200 3.78 9.03 -14.12
CA ASN A 200 3.55 7.69 -14.64
C ASN A 200 4.64 6.72 -14.15
N ALA A 201 4.36 5.42 -14.23
CA ALA A 201 5.37 4.39 -13.97
C ALA A 201 6.61 4.62 -14.85
N ASN A 202 7.78 4.53 -14.23
CA ASN A 202 9.11 4.75 -14.82
C ASN A 202 9.35 6.17 -15.39
N GLU A 203 8.46 7.13 -15.13
CA GLU A 203 8.63 8.50 -15.62
C GLU A 203 9.81 9.19 -14.92
N GLN A 204 10.68 9.82 -15.70
CA GLN A 204 11.71 10.74 -15.19
C GLN A 204 11.22 12.18 -15.31
N LYS A 205 10.81 12.77 -14.19
CA LYS A 205 10.30 14.13 -14.12
C LYS A 205 11.34 15.09 -13.55
N TYR A 206 11.72 16.06 -14.37
CA TYR A 206 12.45 17.25 -13.91
C TYR A 206 11.44 18.33 -13.52
N TYR A 207 11.46 18.76 -12.26
CA TYR A 207 10.53 19.74 -11.70
C TYR A 207 11.30 20.99 -11.24
N GLU A 208 10.96 22.13 -11.82
CA GLU A 208 11.66 23.40 -11.59
C GLU A 208 10.73 24.37 -10.85
N ILE A 209 11.21 24.92 -9.74
CA ILE A 209 10.57 26.01 -9.01
C ILE A 209 11.40 27.27 -9.20
N ASN A 210 10.85 28.20 -9.98
CA ASN A 210 11.37 29.55 -10.12
C ASN A 210 10.65 30.47 -9.14
N TYR A 211 11.40 31.09 -8.22
CA TYR A 211 10.85 31.91 -7.15
C TYR A 211 11.41 33.33 -7.09
#